data_AF-A0A917HT94-F1
#
_entry.id   AF-A0A917HT94-F1
#
_cell.length_a   1.000
_cell.length_b   1.000
_cell.length_c   1.000
_cell.angle_alpha   90.00
_cell.angle_beta   90.00
_cell.angle_gamma   90.00
#
_symmetry.space_group_name_H-M   'P 1'
#
loop_
_entity.id
_entity.type
_entity.pdbx_description
1 polymer ?
#
loop_
_entity_poly.entity_id
_entity_poly.type
_entity_poly.pdbx_seq_one_letter_code
_entity_poly.pdbx_strand_id
1 'polypeptide(L)'
;MLAEWSVEASADDPVLVIPWSDPSDPTGDRRFIDLRENPYDLDHIPEAELYPPLMHALRSLNALRSPVFTAKCDAWPLRPKQDADELETLRLNLDIFEDAANDASHGFVSYIDILWRERSIFTSFHQHEQLLHRLTRHAAPLSHPYAMLDCVLRPALVDLTGPQEGFALSLYIKSLGHDPQSAEENWASALDAVVGLVRSKDLSFA
;
A
#
# COMPACT_ATOMS: atom_id res chain seq x y z
N MET A 1 15.70 3.08 -0.92
CA MET A 1 14.59 2.12 -1.09
C MET A 1 14.25 2.13 -2.56
N LEU A 2 14.01 0.99 -3.20
CA LEU A 2 13.53 0.99 -4.58
C LEU A 2 12.09 1.53 -4.59
N ALA A 3 11.76 2.41 -5.53
CA ALA A 3 10.43 3.00 -5.60
C ALA A 3 10.00 3.18 -7.06
N GLU A 4 8.96 2.46 -7.46
CA GLU A 4 8.45 2.44 -8.82
C GLU A 4 6.94 2.69 -8.83
N TRP A 5 6.41 3.02 -10.01
CA TRP A 5 4.98 3.17 -10.19
C TRP A 5 4.54 2.75 -11.59
N SER A 6 3.28 2.32 -11.69
CA SER A 6 2.63 1.89 -12.91
C SER A 6 1.17 2.33 -12.95
N VAL A 7 0.51 2.09 -14.08
CA VAL A 7 -0.91 2.43 -14.29
C VAL A 7 -1.66 1.19 -14.75
N GLU A 8 -2.75 0.88 -14.07
CA GLU A 8 -3.73 -0.13 -14.43
C GLU A 8 -5.07 0.57 -14.67
N ALA A 9 -5.25 1.10 -15.88
CA ALA A 9 -6.43 1.90 -16.27
C ALA A 9 -6.96 1.58 -17.68
N SER A 10 -6.65 0.39 -18.19
CA SER A 10 -7.24 -0.18 -19.40
C SER A 10 -8.71 -0.50 -19.18
N ALA A 11 -9.48 -0.68 -20.25
CA ALA A 11 -10.93 -0.94 -20.16
C ALA A 11 -11.29 -2.20 -19.37
N ASP A 12 -10.38 -3.18 -19.35
CA ASP A 12 -10.55 -4.46 -18.65
C ASP A 12 -9.81 -4.49 -17.30
N ASP A 13 -9.10 -3.43 -16.92
CA ASP A 13 -8.39 -3.36 -15.65
C ASP A 13 -9.37 -3.16 -14.48
N PRO A 14 -9.06 -3.71 -13.29
CA PRO A 14 -9.96 -3.68 -12.16
C PRO A 14 -10.17 -2.26 -11.62
N VAL A 15 -11.45 -1.87 -11.46
CA VAL A 15 -11.85 -0.61 -10.83
C VAL A 15 -12.06 -0.82 -9.32
N LEU A 16 -11.49 0.06 -8.50
CA LEU A 16 -11.74 0.06 -7.06
C LEU A 16 -13.12 0.69 -6.76
N VAL A 17 -14.09 -0.13 -6.35
CA VAL A 17 -15.43 0.34 -5.94
C VAL A 17 -15.49 0.51 -4.42
N ILE A 18 -16.05 1.61 -3.95
CA ILE A 18 -16.23 1.95 -2.53
C ILE A 18 -17.66 2.47 -2.31
N PRO A 19 -18.43 1.93 -1.36
CA PRO A 19 -18.09 0.80 -0.50
C PRO A 19 -18.07 -0.53 -1.28
N TRP A 20 -17.18 -1.44 -0.89
CA TRP A 20 -17.15 -2.81 -1.40
C TRP A 20 -17.57 -3.81 -0.32
N SER A 21 -17.98 -4.99 -0.77
CA SER A 21 -18.13 -6.19 0.06
C SER A 21 -17.66 -7.37 -0.76
N ASP A 22 -16.99 -8.34 -0.13
CA ASP A 22 -16.58 -9.56 -0.80
C ASP A 22 -17.80 -10.49 -0.94
N PRO A 23 -18.31 -10.72 -2.16
CA PRO A 23 -19.48 -11.58 -2.36
C PRO A 23 -19.19 -13.06 -2.05
N SER A 24 -17.91 -13.45 -1.97
CA SER A 24 -17.49 -14.80 -1.59
C SER A 24 -17.45 -15.01 -0.07
N ASP A 25 -17.60 -13.95 0.72
CA ASP A 25 -17.62 -14.02 2.18
C ASP A 25 -19.05 -14.13 2.73
N PRO A 26 -19.49 -15.32 3.17
CA PRO A 26 -20.83 -15.48 3.73
C PRO A 26 -21.01 -14.80 5.08
N THR A 27 -19.93 -14.44 5.78
CA THR A 27 -19.99 -13.71 7.06
C THR A 27 -20.25 -12.22 6.86
N GLY A 28 -19.88 -11.68 5.70
CA GLY A 28 -19.92 -10.25 5.41
C GLY A 28 -18.82 -9.44 6.12
N ASP A 29 -17.83 -10.10 6.71
CA ASP A 29 -16.75 -9.44 7.45
C ASP A 29 -15.72 -8.79 6.52
N ARG A 30 -15.45 -9.41 5.35
CA ARG A 30 -14.62 -8.80 4.30
C ARG A 30 -15.41 -7.74 3.53
N ARG A 31 -15.34 -6.51 4.00
CA ARG A 31 -16.00 -5.34 3.40
C ARG A 31 -15.20 -4.06 3.61
N PHE A 32 -15.61 -3.00 2.92
CA PHE A 32 -15.13 -1.65 3.18
C PHE A 32 -15.50 -1.21 4.60
N ILE A 33 -14.52 -0.69 5.33
CA ILE A 33 -14.70 -0.09 6.65
C ILE A 33 -14.22 1.35 6.59
N ASP A 34 -15.12 2.29 6.86
CA ASP A 34 -14.80 3.71 6.84
C ASP A 34 -14.13 4.16 8.15
N LEU A 35 -12.81 3.96 8.23
CA LEU A 35 -11.99 4.34 9.38
C LEU A 35 -11.95 5.85 9.64
N ARG A 36 -12.54 6.68 8.78
CA ARG A 36 -12.63 8.13 8.97
C ARG A 36 -13.75 8.50 9.95
N GLU A 37 -14.85 7.74 9.94
CA GLU A 37 -16.00 7.92 10.82
C GLU A 37 -15.68 7.42 12.23
N ASN A 38 -15.11 6.22 12.33
CA ASN A 38 -14.70 5.64 13.61
C ASN A 38 -13.31 4.96 13.52
N PRO A 39 -12.24 5.61 14.02
CA PRO A 39 -10.89 5.04 14.03
C PRO A 39 -10.73 3.77 14.87
N TYR A 40 -11.69 3.45 15.74
CA TYR A 40 -11.68 2.21 16.54
C TYR A 40 -12.19 1.00 15.77
N ASP A 41 -12.76 1.17 14.58
CA ASP A 41 -13.21 0.06 13.74
C ASP A 41 -12.05 -0.75 13.13
N LEU A 42 -10.80 -0.44 13.47
CA LEU A 42 -9.62 -1.23 13.15
C LEU A 42 -9.72 -2.67 13.69
N ASP A 43 -10.45 -2.89 14.78
CA ASP A 43 -10.69 -4.22 15.36
C ASP A 43 -11.52 -5.13 14.42
N HIS A 44 -12.13 -4.56 13.38
CA HIS A 44 -12.85 -5.30 12.34
C HIS A 44 -11.97 -5.64 11.13
N ILE A 45 -10.67 -5.34 11.16
CA ILE A 45 -9.69 -5.63 10.11
C ILE A 45 -8.72 -6.69 10.64
N PRO A 46 -8.89 -7.98 10.30
CA PRO A 46 -8.06 -9.06 10.82
C PRO A 46 -6.56 -8.86 10.60
N GLU A 47 -6.18 -8.27 9.46
CA GLU A 47 -4.79 -7.99 9.12
C GLU A 47 -4.18 -6.92 10.03
N ALA A 48 -4.99 -5.97 10.51
CA ALA A 48 -4.54 -4.95 11.46
C ALA A 48 -4.33 -5.55 12.86
N GLU A 49 -5.16 -6.52 13.26
CA GLU A 49 -4.96 -7.28 14.50
C GLU A 49 -3.70 -8.13 14.43
N LEU A 50 -3.47 -8.81 13.29
CA LEU A 50 -2.34 -9.71 13.11
C LEU A 50 -1.01 -8.96 12.97
N TYR A 51 -1.00 -7.79 12.33
CA TYR A 51 0.21 -7.02 12.05
C TYR A 51 0.12 -5.59 12.60
N PRO A 52 0.64 -5.34 13.82
CA PRO A 52 0.62 -4.01 14.43
C PRO A 52 1.19 -2.86 13.58
N PRO A 53 2.25 -3.05 12.75
CA PRO A 53 2.71 -2.00 11.84
C PRO A 53 1.63 -1.56 10.83
N LEU A 54 0.83 -2.49 10.30
CA LEU A 54 -0.28 -2.18 9.40
C LEU A 54 -1.38 -1.40 10.15
N MET A 55 -1.75 -1.81 11.36
CA MET A 55 -2.70 -1.05 12.19
C MET A 55 -2.25 0.40 12.39
N HIS A 56 -0.97 0.63 12.70
CA HIS A 56 -0.42 1.98 12.87
C HIS A 56 -0.45 2.79 11.57
N ALA A 57 -0.15 2.16 10.44
CA ALA A 57 -0.26 2.76 9.12
C ALA A 57 -1.69 3.19 8.81
N LEU A 58 -2.67 2.28 8.96
CA LEU A 58 -4.09 2.56 8.73
C LEU A 58 -4.61 3.68 9.62
N ARG A 59 -4.26 3.66 10.92
CA ARG A 59 -4.62 4.74 11.86
C ARG A 59 -4.06 6.08 11.42
N SER A 60 -2.80 6.11 10.98
CA SER A 60 -2.12 7.34 10.54
C SER A 60 -2.68 7.88 9.23
N LEU A 61 -2.95 7.02 8.26
CA LEU A 61 -3.48 7.37 6.94
C LEU A 61 -4.95 7.80 7.01
N ASN A 62 -5.73 7.32 7.99
CA ASN A 62 -7.13 7.73 8.16
C ASN A 62 -7.35 8.88 9.15
N ALA A 63 -6.29 9.34 9.83
CA ALA A 63 -6.37 10.47 10.75
C ALA A 63 -6.98 11.71 10.09
N LEU A 64 -7.69 12.54 10.87
CA LEU A 64 -8.46 13.70 10.37
C LEU A 64 -7.65 14.66 9.47
N ARG A 65 -6.34 14.81 9.75
CA ARG A 65 -5.44 15.70 8.98
C ARG A 65 -4.69 15.00 7.85
N SER A 66 -4.90 13.70 7.65
CA SER A 66 -4.32 12.97 6.53
C SER A 66 -4.93 13.47 5.22
N PRO A 67 -4.13 13.71 4.16
CA PRO A 67 -4.67 14.08 2.85
C PRO A 67 -5.44 12.94 2.18
N VAL A 68 -5.28 11.71 2.68
CA VAL A 68 -5.85 10.49 2.12
C VAL A 68 -6.75 9.77 3.14
N PHE A 69 -7.43 8.73 2.66
CA PHE A 69 -8.04 7.68 3.47
C PHE A 69 -7.83 6.32 2.79
N THR A 70 -8.00 5.23 3.53
CA THR A 70 -7.75 3.88 3.02
C THR A 70 -9.04 3.17 2.61
N ALA A 71 -8.96 2.24 1.67
CA ALA A 71 -10.11 1.49 1.17
C ALA A 71 -10.02 -0.02 1.35
N LYS A 72 -8.83 -0.59 1.15
CA LYS A 72 -8.50 -2.00 1.34
C LYS A 72 -7.06 -2.10 1.79
N CYS A 73 -6.75 -3.20 2.43
CA CYS A 73 -5.38 -3.60 2.70
C CYS A 73 -5.31 -5.11 2.83
N ASP A 74 -4.10 -5.63 2.67
CA ASP A 74 -3.76 -7.00 3.04
C ASP A 74 -2.25 -7.05 3.35
N ALA A 75 -1.83 -8.05 4.12
CA ALA A 75 -0.44 -8.28 4.49
C ALA A 75 -0.16 -9.78 4.66
N TRP A 76 0.93 -10.26 4.05
CA TRP A 76 1.28 -11.67 4.08
C TRP A 76 2.79 -11.90 3.95
N PRO A 77 3.32 -12.97 4.59
CA PRO A 77 4.69 -13.40 4.36
C PRO A 77 4.83 -14.14 3.02
N LEU A 78 5.97 -13.96 2.36
CA LEU A 78 6.41 -14.76 1.22
C LEU A 78 7.23 -15.95 1.70
N ARG A 79 6.83 -17.15 1.31
CA ARG A 79 7.39 -18.41 1.78
C ARG A 79 8.30 -19.01 0.70
N PRO A 80 9.55 -19.38 1.01
CA PRO A 80 10.56 -19.82 0.03
C PRO A 80 10.12 -20.93 -0.94
N LYS A 81 9.19 -21.80 -0.53
CA LYS A 81 8.71 -22.92 -1.35
C LYS A 81 7.48 -22.61 -2.18
N GLN A 82 6.65 -21.67 -1.74
CA GLN A 82 5.35 -21.37 -2.34
C GLN A 82 5.45 -20.14 -3.25
N ASP A 83 6.31 -19.20 -2.86
CA ASP A 83 6.42 -17.87 -3.45
C ASP A 83 7.85 -17.66 -4.01
N ALA A 84 8.48 -18.74 -4.50
CA ALA A 84 9.87 -18.74 -4.95
C ALA A 84 10.14 -17.74 -6.09
N ASP A 85 9.25 -17.71 -7.09
CA ASP A 85 9.36 -16.83 -8.25
C ASP A 85 9.18 -15.34 -7.85
N GLU A 86 8.28 -15.06 -6.90
CA GLU A 86 8.07 -13.71 -6.38
C GLU A 86 9.28 -13.24 -5.56
N LEU A 87 9.85 -14.12 -4.73
CA LEU A 87 11.08 -13.85 -3.99
C LEU A 87 12.27 -13.62 -4.92
N GLU A 88 12.41 -14.41 -5.98
CA GLU A 88 13.47 -14.22 -6.98
C GLU A 88 13.31 -12.88 -7.72
N THR A 89 12.09 -12.57 -8.15
CA THR A 89 11.78 -11.28 -8.81
C THR A 89 12.10 -10.11 -7.87
N LEU A 90 11.72 -10.19 -6.60
CA LEU A 90 11.99 -9.14 -5.62
C LEU A 90 13.50 -8.98 -5.36
N ARG A 91 14.26 -10.08 -5.30
CA ARG A 91 15.73 -10.03 -5.18
C ARG A 91 16.38 -9.35 -6.39
N LEU A 92 15.93 -9.70 -7.59
CA LEU A 92 16.42 -9.10 -8.83
C LEU A 92 16.14 -7.59 -8.86
N ASN A 93 14.91 -7.17 -8.52
CA ASN A 93 14.57 -5.75 -8.46
C ASN A 93 15.44 -5.00 -7.43
N LEU A 94 15.72 -5.61 -6.29
CA LEU A 94 16.53 -5.01 -5.22
C LEU A 94 18.05 -5.16 -5.43
N ASP A 95 18.49 -5.67 -6.57
CA ASP A 95 19.91 -5.94 -6.87
C ASP A 95 20.61 -6.81 -5.80
N ILE A 96 19.90 -7.81 -5.25
CA ILE A 96 20.43 -8.75 -4.25
C ILE A 96 20.78 -10.08 -4.94
N PHE A 97 22.09 -10.35 -5.06
CA PHE A 97 22.63 -11.53 -5.77
C PHE A 97 23.06 -12.66 -4.81
N GLU A 98 23.39 -13.83 -5.37
CA GLU A 98 23.57 -15.12 -4.68
C GLU A 98 24.47 -15.09 -3.43
N ASP A 99 25.55 -14.31 -3.44
CA ASP A 99 26.46 -14.20 -2.29
C ASP A 99 25.79 -13.56 -1.05
N ALA A 100 24.72 -12.79 -1.25
CA ALA A 100 23.86 -12.19 -0.22
C ALA A 100 22.48 -12.86 -0.13
N ALA A 101 22.18 -13.88 -0.94
CA ALA A 101 20.85 -14.50 -1.03
C ALA A 101 20.47 -15.31 0.22
N ASN A 102 21.46 -15.78 0.99
CA ASN A 102 21.20 -16.36 2.31
C ASN A 102 20.60 -15.31 3.28
N ASP A 103 20.95 -14.03 3.11
CA ASP A 103 20.45 -12.93 3.93
C ASP A 103 19.10 -12.36 3.43
N ALA A 104 18.54 -12.93 2.36
CA ALA A 104 17.30 -12.48 1.71
C ALA A 104 16.40 -13.66 1.28
N SER A 105 16.39 -14.72 2.10
CA SER A 105 15.71 -15.97 1.79
C SER A 105 14.18 -15.89 1.97
N HIS A 106 13.68 -14.98 2.80
CA HIS A 106 12.27 -14.76 3.10
C HIS A 106 11.82 -13.38 2.65
N GLY A 107 10.51 -13.17 2.55
CA GLY A 107 9.95 -11.87 2.21
C GLY A 107 8.64 -11.59 2.94
N PHE A 108 8.23 -10.34 2.87
CA PHE A 108 6.97 -9.89 3.46
C PHE A 108 6.38 -8.79 2.57
N VAL A 109 5.08 -8.88 2.32
CA VAL A 109 4.36 -7.98 1.42
C VAL A 109 3.11 -7.45 2.09
N SER A 110 2.78 -6.20 1.82
CA SER A 110 1.45 -5.65 2.05
C SER A 110 1.03 -4.77 0.88
N TYR A 111 -0.27 -4.56 0.74
CA TYR A 111 -0.78 -3.39 0.04
C TYR A 111 -1.76 -2.57 0.86
N ILE A 112 -1.83 -1.28 0.58
CA ILE A 112 -2.88 -0.38 1.09
C ILE A 112 -3.42 0.44 -0.07
N ASP A 113 -4.72 0.36 -0.31
CA ASP A 113 -5.42 1.24 -1.23
C ASP A 113 -5.69 2.58 -0.56
N ILE A 114 -5.22 3.66 -1.16
CA ILE A 114 -5.43 5.03 -0.69
C ILE A 114 -6.15 5.88 -1.73
N LEU A 115 -6.95 6.82 -1.22
CA LEU A 115 -7.67 7.81 -2.03
C LEU A 115 -7.44 9.19 -1.44
N TRP A 116 -7.20 10.19 -2.30
CA TRP A 116 -7.13 11.57 -1.87
C TRP A 116 -8.51 12.08 -1.46
N ARG A 117 -8.56 12.79 -0.33
CA ARG A 117 -9.78 13.43 0.17
C ARG A 117 -10.16 14.66 -0.66
N GLU A 118 -9.17 15.34 -1.19
CA GLU A 118 -9.41 16.51 -2.02
C GLU A 118 -9.95 16.09 -3.39
N ARG A 119 -11.17 16.52 -3.71
CA ARG A 119 -11.88 16.12 -4.93
C ARG A 119 -11.13 16.49 -6.22
N SER A 120 -10.46 17.64 -6.24
CA SER A 120 -9.64 18.09 -7.38
C SER A 120 -8.58 17.04 -7.72
N ILE A 121 -7.86 16.54 -6.70
CA ILE A 121 -6.84 15.51 -6.84
C ILE A 121 -7.48 14.18 -7.19
N PHE A 122 -8.49 13.74 -6.43
CA PHE A 122 -9.16 12.44 -6.64
C PHE A 122 -9.58 12.22 -8.09
N THR A 123 -10.11 13.25 -8.75
CA THR A 123 -10.62 13.17 -10.13
C THR A 123 -9.56 13.40 -11.22
N SER A 124 -8.31 13.71 -10.85
CA SER A 124 -7.29 14.17 -11.78
C SER A 124 -6.16 13.16 -11.94
N PHE A 125 -6.12 12.46 -13.07
CA PHE A 125 -5.03 11.57 -13.43
C PHE A 125 -3.68 12.29 -13.42
N HIS A 126 -3.63 13.49 -14.02
CA HIS A 126 -2.40 14.26 -14.12
C HIS A 126 -1.84 14.66 -12.75
N GLN A 127 -2.71 14.99 -11.79
CA GLN A 127 -2.24 15.25 -10.42
C GLN A 127 -1.74 13.97 -9.74
N HIS A 128 -2.37 12.82 -9.95
CA HIS A 128 -1.85 11.55 -9.43
C HIS A 128 -0.48 11.19 -10.02
N GLU A 129 -0.28 11.37 -11.32
CA GLU A 129 1.02 11.15 -11.97
C GLU A 129 2.11 12.07 -11.37
N GLN A 130 1.80 13.35 -11.17
CA GLN A 130 2.72 14.28 -10.50
C GLN A 130 3.04 13.86 -9.05
N LEU A 131 2.03 13.40 -8.30
CA LEU A 131 2.20 12.89 -6.94
C LEU A 131 3.09 11.65 -6.91
N LEU A 132 2.88 10.70 -7.82
CA LEU A 132 3.67 9.47 -7.92
C LEU A 132 5.14 9.77 -8.25
N HIS A 133 5.40 10.69 -9.18
CA HIS A 133 6.77 11.14 -9.46
C HIS A 133 7.44 11.82 -8.25
N ARG A 134 6.69 12.54 -7.42
CA ARG A 134 7.23 13.11 -6.18
C ARG A 134 7.45 12.01 -5.14
N LEU A 135 6.48 11.12 -4.94
CA LEU A 135 6.54 10.05 -3.97
C LEU A 135 7.75 9.15 -4.22
N THR A 136 7.96 8.68 -5.45
CA THR A 136 9.11 7.83 -5.79
C THR A 136 10.44 8.56 -5.63
N ARG A 137 10.50 9.86 -6.00
CA ARG A 137 11.69 10.70 -5.78
C ARG A 137 12.04 10.86 -4.30
N HIS A 138 11.04 11.03 -3.43
CA HIS A 138 11.23 11.16 -1.99
C HIS A 138 11.48 9.82 -1.29
N ALA A 139 10.97 8.72 -1.86
CA ALA A 139 11.18 7.36 -1.37
C ALA A 139 12.59 6.83 -1.69
N ALA A 140 13.14 7.18 -2.86
CA ALA A 140 14.46 6.75 -3.30
C ALA A 140 15.59 6.92 -2.24
N PRO A 141 15.76 8.10 -1.59
CA PRO A 141 16.81 8.30 -0.59
C PRO A 141 16.54 7.62 0.77
N LEU A 142 15.38 6.99 1.00
CA LEU A 142 15.12 6.30 2.26
C LEU A 142 16.04 5.09 2.40
N SER A 143 16.62 4.91 3.60
CA SER A 143 17.59 3.85 3.88
C SER A 143 16.92 2.49 4.18
N HIS A 144 16.19 1.95 3.22
CA HIS A 144 15.64 0.59 3.23
C HIS A 144 16.13 -0.18 2.00
N PRO A 145 17.32 -0.78 2.04
CA PRO A 145 17.90 -1.50 0.89
C PRO A 145 17.18 -2.83 0.60
N TYR A 146 16.55 -3.42 1.61
CA TYR A 146 15.80 -4.69 1.49
C TYR A 146 14.30 -4.47 1.24
N ALA A 147 13.89 -3.28 0.83
CA ALA A 147 12.48 -2.97 0.61
C ALA A 147 12.24 -2.22 -0.71
N MET A 148 11.08 -2.49 -1.29
CA MET A 148 10.55 -1.88 -2.50
C MET A 148 9.18 -1.27 -2.21
N LEU A 149 8.97 -0.05 -2.69
CA LEU A 149 7.67 0.57 -2.85
C LEU A 149 7.25 0.44 -4.32
N ASP A 150 6.09 -0.17 -4.55
CA ASP A 150 5.51 -0.35 -5.87
C ASP A 150 4.10 0.26 -5.87
N CYS A 151 3.90 1.32 -6.62
CA CYS A 151 2.65 2.09 -6.60
C CYS A 151 1.84 1.84 -7.88
N VAL A 152 0.60 1.41 -7.74
CA VAL A 152 -0.30 1.19 -8.87
C VAL A 152 -1.41 2.25 -8.88
N LEU A 153 -1.46 3.07 -9.93
CA LEU A 153 -2.56 4.00 -10.17
C LEU A 153 -3.68 3.28 -10.92
N ARG A 154 -4.90 3.31 -10.36
CA ARG A 154 -6.07 2.67 -10.98
C ARG A 154 -7.35 3.48 -10.83
N PRO A 155 -8.35 3.29 -11.71
CA PRO A 155 -9.65 3.91 -11.57
C PRO A 155 -10.34 3.52 -10.26
N ALA A 156 -11.13 4.45 -9.73
CA ALA A 156 -11.94 4.24 -8.54
C ALA A 156 -13.33 4.87 -8.67
N LEU A 157 -14.32 4.22 -8.09
CA LEU A 157 -15.69 4.70 -7.95
C LEU A 157 -16.05 4.76 -6.48
N VAL A 158 -16.40 5.95 -5.99
CA VAL A 158 -16.76 6.22 -4.60
C VAL A 158 -18.22 6.65 -4.52
N ASP A 159 -19.03 5.90 -3.80
CA ASP A 159 -20.45 6.19 -3.56
C ASP A 159 -20.76 6.22 -2.05
N LEU A 160 -20.11 7.16 -1.34
CA LEU A 160 -20.33 7.40 0.09
C LEU A 160 -21.29 8.57 0.34
N THR A 161 -21.26 9.57 -0.55
CA THR A 161 -22.14 10.76 -0.51
C THR A 161 -22.77 11.02 -1.88
N GLY A 162 -22.89 9.97 -2.70
CA GLY A 162 -23.22 10.02 -4.12
C GLY A 162 -22.03 9.60 -5.01
N PRO A 163 -22.31 9.08 -6.22
CA PRO A 163 -21.31 8.44 -7.07
C PRO A 163 -20.32 9.45 -7.63
N GLN A 164 -19.03 9.12 -7.47
CA GLN A 164 -17.90 9.89 -7.96
C GLN A 164 -16.87 8.97 -8.58
N GLU A 165 -16.43 9.30 -9.78
CA GLU A 165 -15.35 8.59 -10.48
C GLU A 165 -14.05 9.37 -10.33
N GLY A 166 -12.96 8.64 -10.18
CA GLY A 166 -11.63 9.20 -10.02
C GLY A 166 -10.59 8.10 -9.98
N PHE A 167 -9.57 8.28 -9.16
CA PHE A 167 -8.43 7.37 -9.08
C PHE A 167 -8.06 7.03 -7.64
N ALA A 168 -7.48 5.85 -7.47
CA ALA A 168 -6.86 5.39 -6.24
C ALA A 168 -5.41 4.97 -6.51
N LEU A 169 -4.60 4.98 -5.47
CA LEU A 169 -3.28 4.36 -5.48
C LEU A 169 -3.27 3.12 -4.61
N SER A 170 -2.83 2.00 -5.16
CA SER A 170 -2.44 0.83 -4.37
C SER A 170 -0.96 0.95 -4.03
N LEU A 171 -0.63 1.08 -2.75
CA LEU A 171 0.75 1.13 -2.27
C LEU A 171 1.18 -0.28 -1.87
N TYR A 172 1.99 -0.95 -2.70
CA TYR A 172 2.62 -2.22 -2.33
C TYR A 172 3.97 -1.95 -1.65
N ILE A 173 4.13 -2.48 -0.45
CA ILE A 173 5.40 -2.47 0.28
C ILE A 173 5.86 -3.92 0.34
N LYS A 174 6.99 -4.20 -0.29
CA LYS A 174 7.59 -5.52 -0.39
C LYS A 174 8.96 -5.47 0.26
N SER A 175 9.33 -6.49 1.03
CA SER A 175 10.66 -6.56 1.62
C SER A 175 11.21 -7.97 1.68
N LEU A 176 12.53 -8.05 1.87
CA LEU A 176 13.27 -9.29 2.06
C LEU A 176 13.92 -9.33 3.44
N GLY A 177 14.22 -10.54 3.90
CA GLY A 177 14.98 -10.80 5.12
C GLY A 177 15.63 -12.18 5.10
N HIS A 178 16.56 -12.39 6.01
CA HIS A 178 17.29 -13.66 6.14
C HIS A 178 16.42 -14.74 6.76
N ASP A 179 15.41 -14.32 7.53
CA ASP A 179 14.38 -15.14 8.16
C ASP A 179 13.02 -14.41 8.11
N PRO A 180 11.91 -15.06 8.50
CA PRO A 180 10.60 -14.42 8.47
C PRO A 180 10.51 -13.14 9.31
N GLN A 181 11.18 -13.12 10.48
CA GLN A 181 11.10 -12.01 11.42
C GLN A 181 11.80 -10.76 10.84
N SER A 182 13.01 -10.91 10.33
CA SER A 182 13.76 -9.81 9.71
C SER A 182 13.07 -9.27 8.45
N ALA A 183 12.38 -10.11 7.68
CA ALA A 183 11.55 -9.65 6.56
C ALA A 183 10.40 -8.77 7.06
N GLU A 184 9.67 -9.21 8.10
CA GLU A 184 8.60 -8.41 8.70
C GLU A 184 9.12 -7.10 9.30
N GLU A 185 10.28 -7.11 9.98
CA GLU A 185 10.92 -5.90 10.53
C GLU A 185 11.32 -4.90 9.43
N ASN A 186 11.90 -5.39 8.33
CA ASN A 186 12.24 -4.57 7.17
C ASN A 186 10.99 -3.97 6.50
N TRP A 187 9.94 -4.77 6.34
CA TRP A 187 8.64 -4.32 5.85
C TRP A 187 8.03 -3.24 6.75
N ALA A 188 7.98 -3.48 8.07
CA ALA A 188 7.38 -2.57 9.04
C ALA A 188 8.07 -1.20 9.03
N SER A 189 9.41 -1.21 8.98
CA SER A 189 10.22 0.00 8.92
C SER A 189 10.00 0.78 7.61
N ALA A 190 9.93 0.08 6.46
CA ALA A 190 9.66 0.70 5.18
C ALA A 190 8.23 1.26 5.10
N LEU A 191 7.24 0.53 5.60
CA LEU A 191 5.83 0.96 5.66
C LEU A 191 5.68 2.26 6.46
N ASP A 192 6.28 2.35 7.65
CA ASP A 192 6.23 3.56 8.47
C ASP A 192 6.83 4.77 7.74
N ALA A 193 7.98 4.58 7.08
CA ALA A 193 8.63 5.63 6.30
C ALA A 193 7.76 6.10 5.12
N VAL A 194 7.14 5.17 4.37
CA VAL A 194 6.22 5.49 3.27
C VAL A 194 4.98 6.22 3.77
N VAL A 195 4.38 5.78 4.87
CA VAL A 195 3.24 6.47 5.52
C VAL A 195 3.63 7.89 5.93
N GLY A 196 4.85 8.06 6.44
CA GLY A 196 5.43 9.38 6.74
C GLY A 196 5.50 10.28 5.51
N LEU A 197 5.97 9.76 4.37
CA LEU A 197 6.02 10.50 3.10
C LEU A 197 4.62 10.88 2.62
N VAL A 198 3.68 9.94 2.56
CA VAL A 198 2.29 10.18 2.10
C VAL A 198 1.62 11.29 2.90
N ARG A 199 1.91 11.37 4.20
CA ARG A 199 1.35 12.38 5.10
C ARG A 199 2.16 13.68 5.16
N SER A 200 3.34 13.72 4.55
CA SER A 200 4.20 14.89 4.54
C SER A 200 3.59 16.02 3.70
N LYS A 201 3.98 17.27 4.02
CA LYS A 201 3.58 18.43 3.22
C LYS A 201 4.27 18.47 1.86
N ASP A 202 5.37 17.75 1.67
CA ASP A 202 6.14 17.74 0.43
C ASP A 202 5.35 17.08 -0.73
N LEU A 203 4.36 16.25 -0.39
CA LEU A 203 3.38 15.70 -1.33
C LEU A 203 2.09 16.51 -1.43
N SER A 204 2.01 17.67 -0.78
CA SER A 204 0.85 18.56 -0.93
C SER A 204 0.97 19.41 -2.21
N PHE A 205 -0.18 19.80 -2.76
CA PHE A 205 -0.26 20.76 -3.87
C PHE A 205 -0.39 22.22 -3.39
N ALA A 206 -0.06 22.49 -2.12
CA ALA A 206 -0.17 23.81 -1.48
C ALA A 206 1.14 24.60 -1.51
#